data_AF-A0A1Q7AIB0-F1
#
_entry.id   AF-A0A1Q7AIB0-F1
#
_cell.length_a   1.000
_cell.length_b   1.000
_cell.length_c   1.000
_cell.angle_alpha   90.00
_cell.angle_beta   90.00
_cell.angle_gamma   90.00
#
_symmetry.space_group_name_H-M   'P 1'
#
loop_
_entity.id
_entity.type
_entity.pdbx_description
1 polymer ?
#
loop_
_entity_poly.entity_id
_entity_poly.type
_entity_poly.pdbx_seq_one_letter_code
_entity_poly.pdbx_strand_id
1 'polypeptide(L)'
;MSLPIRVEYASQRKIRERNKLYYRFNHWPIWIFVFFIAPGPLTVDLFDRGFDWRMAIWLGGVLVGTGVAGLRGRLPGVEPKPYIIRFTEDRPNPPYRRICYTFAWSEAVAFAVLNIAGLVVAIASGHWYLKQIYRYAYFPIAATVWVLGALGRLPRVKPSTKGEGHERRYFYGTVWAVCWAQPALWVMWKVLPQTRTSDVFKLAVFLAILALVGNLARLGRLPRTRPIVPGELAVSD
;
A
#
# COMPACT_ATOMS: atom_id res chain seq x y z
N MET A 1 -25.41 12.75 13.72
CA MET A 1 -24.44 13.87 13.69
C MET A 1 -23.22 13.42 12.89
N SER A 2 -23.03 13.90 11.66
CA SER A 2 -21.88 13.53 10.82
C SER A 2 -20.61 14.19 11.37
N LEU A 3 -19.63 13.40 11.81
CA LEU A 3 -18.34 13.93 12.24
C LEU A 3 -17.67 14.68 11.07
N PRO A 4 -17.20 15.93 11.26
CA PRO A 4 -16.55 16.68 10.20
C PRO A 4 -15.25 16.00 9.75
N ILE A 5 -15.08 15.85 8.43
CA ILE A 5 -13.86 15.30 7.84
C ILE A 5 -12.74 16.34 7.98
N ARG A 6 -11.58 15.93 8.51
CA ARG A 6 -10.41 16.82 8.59
C ARG A 6 -9.82 17.04 7.20
N VAL A 7 -9.77 18.29 6.74
CA VAL A 7 -9.19 18.68 5.45
C VAL A 7 -7.87 19.45 5.62
N GLU A 8 -7.08 19.51 4.54
CA GLU A 8 -5.87 20.33 4.43
C GLU A 8 -6.09 21.31 3.26
N TYR A 9 -5.90 22.61 3.47
CA TYR A 9 -6.03 23.60 2.41
C TYR A 9 -4.75 23.70 1.60
N ALA A 10 -4.86 23.66 0.27
CA ALA A 10 -3.69 23.73 -0.62
C ALA A 10 -2.89 25.03 -0.42
N SER A 11 -3.56 26.16 -0.16
CA SER A 11 -2.94 27.47 0.08
C SER A 11 -2.05 27.52 1.33
N GLN A 12 -2.35 26.69 2.34
CA GLN A 12 -1.61 26.66 3.60
C GLN A 12 -0.38 25.74 3.56
N ARG A 13 -0.13 25.06 2.44
CA ARG A 13 0.95 24.08 2.35
C ARG A 13 2.27 24.76 2.03
N LYS A 14 3.27 24.49 2.86
CA LYS A 14 4.66 24.90 2.59
C LYS A 14 5.17 24.27 1.31
N ILE A 15 5.32 25.09 0.27
CA ILE A 15 5.96 24.71 -0.99
C ILE A 15 7.46 24.57 -0.74
N ARG A 16 8.06 23.53 -1.31
CA ARG A 16 9.51 23.26 -1.22
C ARG A 16 10.05 23.09 -2.62
N GLU A 17 11.22 23.67 -2.88
CA GLU A 17 11.91 23.50 -4.16
C GLU A 17 12.67 22.17 -4.24
N ARG A 18 13.06 21.61 -3.09
CA ARG A 18 13.81 20.36 -2.99
C ARG A 18 13.29 19.47 -1.87
N ASN A 19 13.34 18.16 -2.08
CA ASN A 19 13.09 17.17 -1.05
C ASN A 19 14.34 16.99 -0.17
N LYS A 20 14.12 16.77 1.13
CA LYS A 20 15.21 16.51 2.08
C LYS A 20 15.89 15.18 1.75
N LEU A 21 17.22 15.11 1.86
CA LEU A 21 17.96 13.90 1.51
C LEU A 21 17.55 12.68 2.35
N TYR A 22 17.44 12.82 3.67
CA TYR A 22 16.98 11.73 4.53
C TYR A 22 15.56 11.26 4.17
N TYR A 23 14.69 12.17 3.72
CA TYR A 23 13.33 11.81 3.31
C TYR A 23 13.37 10.91 2.08
N ARG A 24 14.23 11.24 1.11
CA ARG A 24 14.42 10.43 -0.11
C ARG A 24 15.00 9.06 0.24
N PHE A 25 16.01 9.02 1.09
CA PHE A 25 16.61 7.78 1.55
C PHE A 25 15.61 6.87 2.27
N ASN A 26 14.81 7.43 3.19
CA ASN A 26 13.82 6.66 3.96
C ASN A 26 12.67 6.10 3.11
N HIS A 27 12.45 6.60 1.90
CA HIS A 27 11.45 6.03 0.99
C HIS A 27 12.00 4.83 0.21
N TRP A 28 13.31 4.67 0.08
CA TRP A 28 13.89 3.57 -0.67
C TRP A 28 13.62 2.19 -0.06
N PRO A 29 13.78 1.97 1.27
CA PRO A 29 13.40 0.71 1.92
C PRO A 29 11.93 0.31 1.71
N ILE A 30 11.02 1.30 1.62
CA ILE A 30 9.59 1.04 1.36
C ILE A 30 9.42 0.40 -0.02
N TRP A 31 10.11 0.91 -1.03
CA TRP A 31 10.04 0.37 -2.38
C TRP A 31 10.74 -0.98 -2.50
N ILE A 32 11.88 -1.18 -1.82
CA ILE A 32 12.50 -2.50 -1.71
C ILE A 32 11.48 -3.50 -1.17
N PHE A 33 10.80 -3.17 -0.07
CA PHE A 33 9.81 -4.06 0.54
C PHE A 33 8.66 -4.39 -0.42
N VAL A 34 8.04 -3.39 -1.06
CA VAL A 34 6.92 -3.58 -2.00
C VAL A 34 7.31 -4.52 -3.14
N PHE A 35 8.47 -4.33 -3.77
CA PHE A 35 8.90 -5.17 -4.88
C PHE A 35 9.43 -6.53 -4.42
N PHE A 36 10.04 -6.60 -3.23
CA PHE A 36 10.55 -7.87 -2.69
C PHE A 36 9.41 -8.85 -2.42
N ILE A 37 8.27 -8.40 -1.92
CA ILE A 37 7.13 -9.27 -1.61
C ILE A 37 6.22 -9.59 -2.82
N ALA A 38 6.42 -8.89 -3.94
CA ALA A 38 5.60 -9.04 -5.15
C ALA A 38 5.59 -10.44 -5.77
N PRO A 39 6.61 -11.31 -5.60
CA PRO A 39 6.44 -12.72 -5.87
C PRO A 39 5.78 -13.37 -4.64
N GLY A 40 4.45 -13.21 -4.52
CA GLY A 40 3.67 -13.66 -3.36
C GLY A 40 4.01 -15.08 -2.85
N PRO A 41 4.14 -16.10 -3.73
CA PRO A 41 4.55 -17.44 -3.30
C PRO A 41 5.94 -17.51 -2.64
N LEU A 42 6.92 -16.69 -3.07
CA LEU A 42 8.21 -16.59 -2.38
C LEU A 42 8.06 -15.98 -0.98
N THR A 43 7.11 -15.06 -0.79
CA THR A 43 6.84 -14.48 0.53
C THR A 43 6.27 -15.50 1.50
N VAL A 44 5.40 -16.42 1.03
CA VAL A 44 4.92 -17.51 1.88
C VAL A 44 6.04 -18.50 2.21
N ASP A 45 6.88 -18.85 1.23
CA ASP A 45 8.04 -19.71 1.47
C ASP A 45 9.01 -19.10 2.50
N LEU A 46 9.16 -17.76 2.55
CA LEU A 46 9.97 -17.08 3.56
C LEU A 46 9.49 -17.38 4.99
N PHE A 47 8.18 -17.42 5.20
CA PHE A 47 7.61 -17.70 6.52
C PHE A 47 7.54 -19.20 6.85
N ASP A 48 7.44 -20.05 5.84
CA ASP A 48 7.35 -21.52 5.98
C ASP A 48 8.73 -22.16 6.17
N ARG A 49 9.73 -21.73 5.38
CA ARG A 49 11.04 -22.38 5.26
C ARG A 49 12.22 -21.47 5.59
N GLY A 50 11.99 -20.17 5.75
CA GLY A 50 13.04 -19.18 5.94
C GLY A 50 13.61 -18.63 4.63
N PHE A 51 14.66 -17.83 4.75
CA PHE A 51 15.30 -17.14 3.62
C PHE A 51 16.20 -18.09 2.84
N ASP A 52 16.01 -18.18 1.51
CA ASP A 52 16.78 -19.06 0.63
C ASP A 52 17.45 -18.32 -0.54
N TRP A 53 18.18 -19.05 -1.38
CA TRP A 53 18.91 -18.47 -2.51
C TRP A 53 18.00 -17.81 -3.55
N ARG A 54 16.76 -18.30 -3.73
CA ARG A 54 15.78 -17.72 -4.68
C ARG A 54 15.41 -16.32 -4.21
N MET A 55 15.17 -16.18 -2.91
CA MET A 55 14.91 -14.89 -2.26
C MET A 55 16.14 -13.99 -2.28
N ALA A 56 17.35 -14.53 -2.12
CA ALA A 56 18.60 -13.77 -2.22
C ALA A 56 18.80 -13.16 -3.61
N ILE A 57 18.62 -13.95 -4.67
CA ILE A 57 18.70 -13.48 -6.05
C ILE A 57 17.63 -12.42 -6.33
N TRP A 58 16.39 -12.69 -5.91
CA TRP A 58 15.30 -11.73 -6.10
C TRP A 58 15.55 -10.42 -5.36
N LEU A 59 15.95 -10.48 -4.08
CA LEU A 59 16.30 -9.32 -3.28
C LEU A 59 17.45 -8.53 -3.93
N GLY A 60 18.49 -9.21 -4.42
CA GLY A 60 19.58 -8.59 -5.16
C GLY A 60 19.10 -7.82 -6.39
N GLY A 61 18.23 -8.43 -7.21
CA GLY A 61 17.60 -7.78 -8.36
C GLY A 61 16.76 -6.55 -7.95
N VAL A 62 15.95 -6.67 -6.89
CA VAL A 62 15.14 -5.57 -6.36
C VAL A 62 16.02 -4.43 -5.83
N LEU A 63 17.10 -4.73 -5.11
CA LEU A 63 18.04 -3.74 -4.58
C LEU A 63 18.70 -2.96 -5.72
N VAL A 64 19.20 -3.66 -6.75
CA VAL A 64 19.81 -3.02 -7.91
C VAL A 64 18.78 -2.17 -8.66
N GLY A 65 17.61 -2.73 -8.98
CA GLY A 65 16.56 -2.04 -9.73
C GLY A 65 16.04 -0.79 -9.00
N THR A 66 15.69 -0.93 -7.73
CA THR A 66 15.19 0.19 -6.92
C THR A 66 16.31 1.19 -6.57
N GLY A 67 17.55 0.73 -6.36
CA GLY A 67 18.70 1.60 -6.13
C GLY A 67 18.98 2.50 -7.34
N VAL A 68 19.04 1.92 -8.54
CA VAL A 68 19.20 2.67 -9.80
C VAL A 68 18.03 3.63 -10.02
N ALA A 69 16.79 3.20 -9.78
CA ALA A 69 15.62 4.08 -9.88
C ALA A 69 15.67 5.21 -8.85
N GLY A 70 16.09 4.93 -7.61
CA GLY A 70 16.24 5.89 -6.53
C GLY A 70 17.31 6.95 -6.81
N LEU A 71 18.48 6.54 -7.30
CA LEU A 71 19.55 7.45 -7.74
C LEU A 71 19.08 8.39 -8.86
N ARG A 72 18.26 7.87 -9.79
CA ARG A 72 17.63 8.67 -10.86
C ARG A 72 16.41 9.47 -10.41
N GLY A 73 16.01 9.40 -9.13
CA GLY A 73 14.83 10.08 -8.61
C GLY A 73 13.51 9.59 -9.22
N ARG A 74 13.45 8.33 -9.65
CA ARG A 74 12.30 7.69 -10.31
C ARG A 74 11.58 6.68 -9.40
N LEU A 75 11.48 7.01 -8.12
CA LEU A 75 10.65 6.30 -7.15
C LEU A 75 9.81 7.32 -6.37
N PRO A 76 8.52 7.06 -6.10
CA PRO A 76 7.71 8.02 -5.35
C PRO A 76 8.28 8.28 -3.95
N GLY A 77 8.53 9.55 -3.63
CA GLY A 77 9.17 9.99 -2.39
C GLY A 77 10.70 10.10 -2.46
N VAL A 78 11.33 9.57 -3.51
CA VAL A 78 12.79 9.64 -3.73
C VAL A 78 13.15 10.77 -4.72
N GLU A 79 12.16 11.45 -5.29
CA GLU A 79 12.38 12.55 -6.23
C GLU A 79 13.22 13.68 -5.59
N PRO A 80 14.12 14.34 -6.34
CA PRO A 80 14.91 15.46 -5.82
C PRO A 80 14.05 16.69 -5.50
N LYS A 81 12.91 16.85 -6.17
CA LYS A 81 11.95 17.94 -5.99
C LYS A 81 10.54 17.37 -5.79
N PRO A 82 9.65 18.01 -5.01
CA PRO A 82 8.26 17.61 -4.95
C PRO A 82 7.62 17.64 -6.34
N TYR A 83 7.13 16.50 -6.80
CA TYR A 83 6.49 16.42 -8.12
C TYR A 83 5.10 17.05 -8.12
N ILE A 84 4.30 16.76 -7.08
CA ILE A 84 2.97 17.36 -6.93
C ILE A 84 3.05 18.45 -5.88
N ILE A 85 2.98 19.68 -6.36
CA ILE A 85 2.90 20.87 -5.52
C ILE A 85 1.42 21.28 -5.39
N ARG A 86 0.67 21.24 -6.50
CA ARG A 86 -0.76 21.57 -6.56
C ARG A 86 -1.58 20.34 -6.93
N PHE A 87 -2.32 19.82 -5.95
CA PHE A 87 -3.08 18.54 -6.06
C PHE A 87 -4.41 18.69 -6.81
N THR A 88 -4.72 19.91 -7.22
CA THR A 88 -5.88 20.32 -8.01
C THR A 88 -5.52 20.59 -9.47
N GLU A 89 -4.22 20.73 -9.79
CA GLU A 89 -3.75 20.93 -11.15
C GLU A 89 -3.79 19.63 -11.96
N ASP A 90 -4.10 19.78 -13.23
CA ASP A 90 -3.95 18.72 -14.23
C ASP A 90 -2.50 18.67 -14.70
N ARG A 91 -1.74 17.70 -14.16
CA ARG A 91 -0.38 17.40 -14.59
C ARG A 91 -0.31 15.94 -15.00
N PRO A 92 0.51 15.59 -16.00
CA PRO A 92 0.74 14.20 -16.35
C PRO A 92 1.27 13.45 -15.12
N ASN A 93 0.81 12.22 -14.88
CA ASN A 93 1.32 11.37 -13.83
C ASN A 93 2.48 10.52 -14.36
N PRO A 94 3.72 10.68 -13.85
CA PRO A 94 4.88 9.98 -14.36
C PRO A 94 4.70 8.46 -14.37
N PRO A 95 5.16 7.76 -15.43
CA PRO A 95 5.02 6.30 -15.53
C PRO A 95 5.59 5.55 -14.33
N TYR A 96 6.75 5.98 -13.81
CA TYR A 96 7.36 5.32 -12.64
C TYR A 96 6.44 5.36 -11.41
N ARG A 97 5.68 6.44 -11.20
CA ARG A 97 4.73 6.56 -10.09
C ARG A 97 3.56 5.61 -10.30
N ARG A 98 3.01 5.58 -11.50
CA ARG A 98 1.90 4.68 -11.86
C ARG A 98 2.28 3.22 -11.66
N ILE A 99 3.47 2.81 -12.10
CA ILE A 99 4.01 1.46 -11.89
C ILE A 99 4.14 1.16 -10.39
N CYS A 100 4.85 2.01 -9.65
CA CYS A 100 5.08 1.83 -8.21
C CYS A 100 3.77 1.72 -7.42
N TYR A 101 2.80 2.60 -7.68
CA TYR A 101 1.50 2.54 -7.03
C TYR A 101 0.67 1.33 -7.45
N THR A 102 0.81 0.85 -8.68
CA THR A 102 0.13 -0.39 -9.13
C THR A 102 0.62 -1.59 -8.34
N PHE A 103 1.94 -1.75 -8.18
CA PHE A 103 2.51 -2.81 -7.35
C PHE A 103 2.14 -2.65 -5.86
N ALA A 104 2.20 -1.42 -5.33
CA ALA A 104 1.78 -1.20 -3.94
C ALA A 104 0.30 -1.56 -3.72
N TRP A 105 -0.58 -1.26 -4.69
CA TRP A 105 -1.97 -1.71 -4.65
C TRP A 105 -2.10 -3.22 -4.77
N SER A 106 -1.32 -3.88 -5.65
CA SER A 106 -1.41 -5.35 -5.81
C SER A 106 -1.08 -6.06 -4.52
N GLU A 107 0.01 -5.65 -3.85
CA GLU A 107 0.39 -6.25 -2.58
C GLU A 107 -0.67 -5.96 -1.50
N ALA A 108 -1.05 -4.70 -1.33
CA ALA A 108 -2.01 -4.35 -0.30
C ALA A 108 -3.35 -5.11 -0.43
N VAL A 109 -3.84 -5.30 -1.65
CA VAL A 109 -5.07 -6.05 -1.92
C VAL A 109 -4.84 -7.56 -1.78
N ALA A 110 -3.82 -8.12 -2.43
CA ALA A 110 -3.57 -9.55 -2.43
C ALA A 110 -3.34 -10.07 -1.00
N PHE A 111 -2.47 -9.42 -0.23
CA PHE A 111 -2.19 -9.84 1.15
C PHE A 111 -3.44 -9.77 2.05
N ALA A 112 -4.28 -8.74 1.89
CA ALA A 112 -5.51 -8.65 2.68
C ALA A 112 -6.51 -9.76 2.29
N VAL A 113 -6.77 -9.93 1.00
CA VAL A 113 -7.75 -10.91 0.48
C VAL A 113 -7.31 -12.34 0.77
N LEU A 114 -6.04 -12.67 0.53
CA LEU A 114 -5.53 -14.04 0.72
C LEU A 114 -5.54 -14.46 2.20
N ASN A 115 -5.21 -13.55 3.12
CA ASN A 115 -5.28 -13.85 4.56
C ASN A 115 -6.73 -14.02 5.04
N ILE A 116 -7.65 -13.17 4.58
CA ILE A 116 -9.09 -13.35 4.88
C ILE A 116 -9.58 -14.69 4.34
N ALA A 117 -9.29 -15.00 3.07
CA ALA A 117 -9.69 -16.25 2.44
C ALA A 117 -9.10 -17.47 3.17
N GLY A 118 -7.82 -17.43 3.51
CA GLY A 118 -7.15 -18.51 4.24
C GLY A 118 -7.76 -18.77 5.62
N LEU A 119 -8.08 -17.71 6.38
CA LEU A 119 -8.75 -17.84 7.66
C LEU A 119 -10.19 -18.38 7.52
N VAL A 120 -10.96 -17.87 6.55
CA VAL A 120 -12.32 -18.38 6.28
C VAL A 120 -12.30 -19.86 5.93
N VAL A 121 -11.37 -20.28 5.06
CA VAL A 121 -11.18 -21.68 4.68
C VAL A 121 -10.76 -22.51 5.89
N ALA A 122 -9.83 -22.03 6.72
CA ALA A 122 -9.41 -22.74 7.93
C ALA A 122 -10.57 -22.94 8.91
N ILE A 123 -11.40 -21.92 9.13
CA ILE A 123 -12.57 -21.99 9.99
C ILE A 123 -13.57 -23.02 9.47
N ALA A 124 -13.90 -22.96 8.18
CA ALA A 124 -14.92 -23.80 7.56
C ALA A 124 -14.48 -25.26 7.44
N SER A 125 -13.24 -25.50 7.00
CA SER A 125 -12.72 -26.85 6.71
C SER A 125 -11.98 -27.50 7.88
N GLY A 126 -11.53 -26.72 8.87
CA GLY A 126 -10.61 -27.17 9.91
C GLY A 126 -9.17 -27.35 9.43
N HIS A 127 -8.85 -27.02 8.18
CA HIS A 127 -7.54 -27.25 7.57
C HIS A 127 -6.87 -25.95 7.12
N TRP A 128 -5.57 -25.82 7.39
CA TRP A 128 -4.79 -24.65 7.01
C TRP A 128 -4.21 -24.79 5.59
N TYR A 129 -4.85 -24.13 4.62
CA TYR A 129 -4.45 -24.18 3.20
C TYR A 129 -3.82 -22.88 2.67
N LEU A 130 -3.33 -22.00 3.54
CA LEU A 130 -2.86 -20.67 3.14
C LEU A 130 -1.78 -20.75 2.05
N LYS A 131 -0.86 -21.72 2.13
CA LYS A 131 0.20 -21.90 1.14
C LYS A 131 -0.33 -22.23 -0.25
N GLN A 132 -1.29 -23.15 -0.32
CA GLN A 132 -1.96 -23.55 -1.55
C GLN A 132 -2.76 -22.38 -2.13
N ILE A 133 -3.49 -21.66 -1.27
CA ILE A 133 -4.25 -20.47 -1.67
C ILE A 133 -3.32 -19.41 -2.26
N TYR A 134 -2.20 -19.08 -1.62
CA TYR A 134 -1.23 -18.14 -2.18
C TYR A 134 -0.64 -18.62 -3.50
N ARG A 135 -0.32 -19.91 -3.62
CA ARG A 135 0.26 -20.47 -4.84
C ARG A 135 -0.65 -20.29 -6.06
N TYR A 136 -1.96 -20.43 -5.89
CA TYR A 136 -2.90 -20.41 -7.00
C TYR A 136 -3.66 -19.08 -7.16
N ALA A 137 -3.99 -18.39 -6.06
CA ALA A 137 -4.83 -17.20 -6.09
C ALA A 137 -4.04 -15.89 -6.14
N TYR A 138 -2.75 -15.87 -5.74
CA TYR A 138 -1.96 -14.64 -5.72
C TYR A 138 -1.88 -13.98 -7.10
N PHE A 139 -1.40 -14.70 -8.12
CA PHE A 139 -1.22 -14.13 -9.46
C PHE A 139 -2.54 -13.69 -10.12
N PRO A 140 -3.66 -14.44 -10.02
CA PRO A 140 -4.96 -13.94 -10.48
C PRO A 140 -5.38 -12.60 -9.83
N ILE A 141 -5.19 -12.45 -8.52
CA ILE A 141 -5.51 -11.20 -7.82
C ILE A 141 -4.56 -10.09 -8.26
N ALA A 142 -3.25 -10.33 -8.23
CA ALA A 142 -2.23 -9.36 -8.61
C ALA A 142 -2.41 -8.91 -10.06
N ALA A 143 -2.61 -9.84 -11.00
CA ALA A 143 -2.86 -9.55 -12.41
C ALA A 143 -4.11 -8.68 -12.60
N THR A 144 -5.19 -8.94 -11.86
CA THR A 144 -6.39 -8.09 -11.89
C THR A 144 -6.05 -6.65 -11.48
N VAL A 145 -5.28 -6.47 -10.41
CA VAL A 145 -4.84 -5.14 -9.96
C VAL A 145 -3.89 -4.51 -10.98
N TRP A 146 -3.00 -5.28 -11.59
CA TRP A 146 -2.09 -4.77 -12.63
C TRP A 146 -2.83 -4.29 -13.87
N VAL A 147 -3.87 -5.01 -14.32
CA VAL A 147 -4.74 -4.56 -15.42
C VAL A 147 -5.44 -3.26 -15.04
N LEU A 148 -6.01 -3.16 -13.83
CA LEU A 148 -6.61 -1.91 -13.36
C LEU A 148 -5.59 -0.75 -13.29
N GLY A 149 -4.36 -1.05 -12.89
CA GLY A 149 -3.26 -0.08 -12.87
C GLY A 149 -2.85 0.38 -14.27
N ALA A 150 -2.70 -0.54 -15.21
CA ALA A 150 -2.40 -0.23 -16.62
C ALA A 150 -3.49 0.66 -17.22
N LEU A 151 -4.76 0.36 -16.94
CA LEU A 151 -5.93 1.16 -17.33
C LEU A 151 -6.06 2.49 -16.55
N GLY A 152 -5.20 2.74 -15.56
CA GLY A 152 -5.23 3.97 -14.75
C GLY A 152 -6.47 4.10 -13.88
N ARG A 153 -7.11 2.99 -13.50
CA ARG A 153 -8.36 2.97 -12.71
C ARG A 153 -8.11 2.94 -11.20
N LEU A 154 -6.88 2.73 -10.76
CA LEU A 154 -6.52 2.74 -9.34
C LEU A 154 -6.24 4.16 -8.84
N PRO A 155 -6.59 4.50 -7.59
CA PRO A 155 -6.22 5.77 -6.98
C PRO A 155 -4.70 6.00 -7.05
N ARG A 156 -4.28 7.21 -7.46
CA ARG A 156 -2.88 7.62 -7.72
C ARG A 156 -2.20 6.99 -8.93
N VAL A 157 -2.90 6.16 -9.71
CA VAL A 157 -2.37 5.52 -10.94
C VAL A 157 -2.97 6.13 -12.21
N LYS A 158 -3.92 7.05 -12.06
CA LYS A 158 -4.52 7.78 -13.18
C LYS A 158 -3.46 8.47 -14.06
N PRO A 159 -3.73 8.69 -15.36
CA PRO A 159 -2.82 9.42 -16.24
C PRO A 159 -2.58 10.87 -15.82
N SER A 160 -3.51 11.47 -15.06
CA SER A 160 -3.41 12.82 -14.51
C SER A 160 -3.30 12.80 -12.98
N THR A 161 -2.58 13.76 -12.42
CA THR A 161 -2.51 13.99 -10.98
C THR A 161 -3.70 14.79 -10.42
N LYS A 162 -4.64 15.20 -11.29
CA LYS A 162 -5.82 15.98 -10.88
C LYS A 162 -6.67 15.19 -9.89
N GLY A 163 -6.97 15.80 -8.75
CA GLY A 163 -7.78 15.17 -7.71
C GLY A 163 -7.01 14.16 -6.84
N GLU A 164 -5.70 14.02 -7.04
CA GLU A 164 -4.86 13.15 -6.20
C GLU A 164 -4.91 13.53 -4.71
N GLY A 165 -5.22 14.79 -4.41
CA GLY A 165 -5.41 15.28 -3.03
C GLY A 165 -6.54 14.56 -2.30
N HIS A 166 -7.53 14.06 -3.05
CA HIS A 166 -8.60 13.21 -2.54
C HIS A 166 -8.18 11.74 -2.57
N GLU A 167 -7.63 11.27 -3.70
CA GLU A 167 -7.29 9.86 -3.92
C GLU A 167 -6.27 9.30 -2.93
N ARG A 168 -5.33 10.16 -2.49
CA ARG A 168 -4.28 9.77 -1.55
C ARG A 168 -4.83 9.13 -0.28
N ARG A 169 -6.04 9.50 0.15
CA ARG A 169 -6.65 8.99 1.37
C ARG A 169 -6.92 7.50 1.30
N TYR A 170 -7.34 7.02 0.13
CA TYR A 170 -7.67 5.62 -0.07
C TYR A 170 -6.38 4.80 -0.09
N PHE A 171 -5.39 5.24 -0.86
CA PHE A 171 -4.10 4.56 -0.93
C PHE A 171 -3.40 4.52 0.44
N TYR A 172 -3.18 5.67 1.08
CA TYR A 172 -2.51 5.70 2.38
C TYR A 172 -3.33 5.03 3.48
N GLY A 173 -4.66 5.12 3.42
CA GLY A 173 -5.55 4.40 4.34
C GLY A 173 -5.37 2.89 4.24
N THR A 174 -5.36 2.35 3.03
CA THR A 174 -5.08 0.92 2.80
C THR A 174 -3.69 0.54 3.29
N VAL A 175 -2.65 1.32 2.96
CA VAL A 175 -1.28 1.08 3.43
C VAL A 175 -1.22 1.05 4.96
N TRP A 176 -1.80 2.04 5.65
CA TRP A 176 -1.88 2.03 7.11
C TRP A 176 -2.60 0.79 7.64
N ALA A 177 -3.72 0.40 7.03
CA ALA A 177 -4.50 -0.74 7.48
C ALA A 177 -3.70 -2.05 7.38
N VAL A 178 -3.06 -2.30 6.23
CA VAL A 178 -2.31 -3.54 6.03
C VAL A 178 -1.01 -3.57 6.84
N CYS A 179 -0.33 -2.43 7.02
CA CYS A 179 0.87 -2.34 7.86
C CYS A 179 0.62 -2.69 9.33
N TRP A 180 -0.60 -2.51 9.84
CA TRP A 180 -0.98 -2.94 11.19
C TRP A 180 -1.58 -4.34 11.21
N ALA A 181 -2.46 -4.65 10.26
CA ALA A 181 -3.20 -5.91 10.26
C ALA A 181 -2.28 -7.12 9.98
N GLN A 182 -1.31 -7.00 9.07
CA GLN A 182 -0.43 -8.10 8.69
C GLN A 182 0.49 -8.55 9.84
N PRO A 183 1.25 -7.65 10.51
CA PRO A 183 2.06 -8.06 11.65
C PRO A 183 1.23 -8.60 12.82
N ALA A 184 0.07 -8.00 13.10
CA ALA A 184 -0.83 -8.48 14.15
C ALA A 184 -1.29 -9.93 13.87
N LEU A 185 -1.70 -10.22 12.63
CA LEU A 185 -2.08 -11.57 12.23
C LEU A 185 -0.91 -12.54 12.32
N TRP A 186 0.27 -12.14 11.87
CA TRP A 186 1.48 -12.97 11.97
C TRP A 186 1.83 -13.31 13.42
N VAL A 187 1.78 -12.34 14.34
CA VAL A 187 2.01 -12.57 15.78
C VAL A 187 0.96 -13.54 16.33
N MET A 188 -0.33 -13.31 16.04
CA MET A 188 -1.39 -14.22 16.48
C MET A 188 -1.23 -15.64 15.91
N TRP A 189 -0.77 -15.75 14.66
CA TRP A 189 -0.48 -17.04 14.04
C TRP A 189 0.68 -17.78 14.73
N LYS A 190 1.67 -17.06 15.25
CA LYS A 190 2.79 -17.65 16.01
C LYS A 190 2.43 -18.04 17.43
N VAL A 191 1.55 -17.28 18.10
CA VAL A 191 1.31 -17.42 19.55
C VAL A 191 0.06 -18.24 19.87
N LEU A 192 -0.98 -18.16 19.05
CA LEU A 192 -2.24 -18.87 19.32
C LEU A 192 -2.19 -20.32 18.83
N PRO A 193 -2.89 -21.25 19.52
CA PRO A 193 -2.98 -22.63 19.06
C PRO A 193 -3.71 -22.73 17.72
N GLN A 194 -3.45 -23.80 16.96
CA GLN A 194 -4.12 -24.06 15.69
C GLN A 194 -5.48 -24.72 15.94
N THR A 195 -6.45 -23.91 16.36
CA THR A 195 -7.83 -24.33 16.60
C THR A 195 -8.80 -23.42 15.86
N ARG A 196 -10.00 -23.92 15.56
CA ARG A 196 -11.07 -23.13 14.94
C ARG A 196 -11.38 -21.85 15.73
N THR A 197 -11.41 -21.93 17.06
CA THR A 197 -11.65 -20.75 17.92
C THR A 197 -10.56 -19.70 17.74
N SER A 198 -9.29 -20.12 17.68
CA SER A 198 -8.17 -19.21 17.43
C SER A 198 -8.21 -18.60 16.03
N ASP A 199 -8.68 -19.34 15.01
CA ASP A 199 -8.81 -18.82 13.65
C ASP A 199 -9.95 -17.82 13.52
N VAL A 200 -11.09 -18.05 14.18
CA VAL A 200 -12.18 -17.07 14.30
C VAL A 200 -11.66 -15.79 14.97
N PHE A 201 -10.90 -15.92 16.05
CA PHE A 201 -10.31 -14.77 16.74
C PHE A 201 -9.32 -14.00 15.85
N LYS A 202 -8.40 -14.70 15.16
CA LYS A 202 -7.47 -14.11 14.19
C LYS A 202 -8.22 -13.31 13.12
N LEU A 203 -9.28 -13.88 12.54
CA LEU A 203 -10.10 -13.23 11.52
C LEU A 203 -10.83 -12.01 12.06
N ALA A 204 -11.46 -12.12 13.23
CA ALA A 204 -12.17 -11.02 13.86
C ALA A 204 -11.23 -9.82 14.12
N VAL A 205 -10.05 -10.08 14.70
CA VAL A 205 -9.06 -9.04 14.97
C VAL A 205 -8.52 -8.43 13.66
N PHE A 206 -8.20 -9.26 12.67
CA PHE A 206 -7.72 -8.78 11.37
C PHE A 206 -8.73 -7.84 10.71
N LEU A 207 -10.00 -8.25 10.63
CA LEU A 207 -11.08 -7.44 10.07
C LEU A 207 -11.34 -6.17 10.90
N ALA A 208 -11.27 -6.26 12.23
CA ALA A 208 -11.43 -5.11 13.12
C ALA A 208 -10.34 -4.06 12.87
N ILE A 209 -9.08 -4.46 12.70
CA ILE A 209 -7.98 -3.54 12.37
C ILE A 209 -8.23 -2.87 11.01
N LEU A 210 -8.57 -3.66 9.98
CA LEU A 210 -8.86 -3.11 8.65
C LEU A 210 -10.01 -2.10 8.68
N ALA A 211 -11.11 -2.42 9.37
CA ALA A 211 -12.28 -1.56 9.50
C ALA A 211 -11.97 -0.29 10.31
N LEU A 212 -11.29 -0.42 11.45
CA LEU A 212 -10.93 0.71 12.31
C LEU A 212 -9.99 1.68 11.59
N VAL A 213 -8.89 1.18 11.05
CA VAL A 213 -7.88 1.99 10.36
C VAL A 213 -8.46 2.59 9.08
N GLY A 214 -9.24 1.81 8.33
CA GLY A 214 -9.98 2.30 7.16
C GLY A 214 -10.96 3.43 7.50
N ASN A 215 -11.69 3.33 8.62
CA ASN A 215 -12.58 4.39 9.08
C ASN A 215 -11.79 5.63 9.55
N LEU A 216 -10.66 5.46 10.23
CA LEU A 216 -9.77 6.59 10.59
C LEU A 216 -9.22 7.31 9.35
N ALA A 217 -8.88 6.56 8.30
CA ALA A 217 -8.47 7.12 7.02
C ALA A 217 -9.61 7.87 6.32
N ARG A 218 -10.83 7.31 6.31
CA ARG A 218 -12.04 7.94 5.78
C ARG A 218 -12.31 9.29 6.46
N LEU A 219 -12.06 9.38 7.77
CA LEU A 219 -12.22 10.60 8.57
C LEU A 219 -11.04 11.58 8.47
N GLY A 220 -9.97 11.25 7.74
CA GLY A 220 -8.78 12.11 7.63
C GLY A 220 -7.94 12.20 8.92
N ARG A 221 -8.03 11.20 9.80
CA ARG A 221 -7.34 11.21 11.10
C ARG A 221 -5.90 10.69 11.03
N LEU A 222 -5.57 9.91 10.00
CA LEU A 222 -4.23 9.36 9.80
C LEU A 222 -3.34 10.27 8.95
N PRO A 223 -2.01 10.21 9.09
CA PRO A 223 -1.08 10.95 8.25
C PRO A 223 -1.36 10.70 6.76
N ARG A 224 -1.39 11.79 5.98
CA ARG A 224 -1.67 11.80 4.53
C ARG A 224 -3.05 11.28 4.08
N THR A 225 -4.00 11.14 5.01
CA THR A 225 -5.39 10.76 4.67
C THR A 225 -6.37 11.94 4.61
N ARG A 226 -5.97 13.11 5.11
CA ARG A 226 -6.77 14.33 4.95
C ARG A 226 -6.92 14.67 3.46
N PRO A 227 -8.13 14.91 2.96
CA PRO A 227 -8.30 15.46 1.62
C PRO A 227 -7.60 16.81 1.51
N ILE A 228 -6.89 17.05 0.41
CA ILE A 228 -6.41 18.38 0.07
C ILE A 228 -7.46 19.07 -0.79
N VAL A 229 -7.98 20.18 -0.31
CA VAL A 229 -8.98 20.99 -1.01
C VAL A 229 -8.34 22.30 -1.50
N PRO A 230 -8.88 22.95 -2.55
CA PRO A 230 -8.51 24.32 -2.89
C PRO A 230 -8.59 25.23 -1.66
N GLY A 231 -7.70 26.21 -1.55
CA GLY A 231 -7.87 27.30 -0.58
C GLY A 231 -8.98 28.27 -1.02
N GLU A 232 -9.19 29.35 -0.27
CA GLU A 232 -10.07 30.45 -0.72
C GLU A 232 -9.64 30.89 -2.13
N LEU A 233 -10.64 31.03 -3.01
CA LEU A 233 -10.49 31.60 -4.34
C LEU A 233 -9.84 32.97 -4.16
N ALA A 234 -8.68 33.20 -4.78
CA ALA A 234 -8.36 34.56 -5.19
C ALA A 234 -9.42 34.90 -6.24
N VAL A 235 -10.47 35.59 -5.81
CA VAL A 235 -11.37 36.30 -6.71
C VAL A 235 -10.46 37.29 -7.43
N SER A 236 -10.24 37.06 -8.72
CA SER A 236 -9.66 38.09 -9.58
C SER A 236 -10.79 39.07 -9.83
N ASP A 237 -10.64 40.30 -9.33
CA ASP A 237 -11.22 41.46 -10.01
C ASP A 237 -10.61 41.58 -11.42
#